data_AF-A0A2N0RH87-F1
#
_entry.id   AF-A0A2N0RH87-F1
#
_cell.length_a   1.000
_cell.length_b   1.000
_cell.length_c   1.000
_cell.angle_alpha   90.00
_cell.angle_beta   90.00
_cell.angle_gamma   90.00
#
_symmetry.space_group_name_H-M   'P 1'
#
loop_
_entity.id
_entity.type
_entity.pdbx_description
1 polymer ?
#
loop_
_entity_poly.entity_id
_entity_poly.type
_entity_poly.pdbx_seq_one_letter_code
_entity_poly.pdbx_strand_id
1 'polypeptide(L)'
;MSKVNNASSCGFLWETYLTTEFEKIFDGSTNIRNMPMFVSINDFPDTFVGSPKIVRSPVKRVANSTTGYTLEKFFSEKPELCPTFYFLDFFCGPDLIFFVQFENQIAVPVFAQLKLHYSVKISKNVLNGLHPTRKDGKITNEKSNRSTIQKVIELC
;
A
#
# COMPACT_ATOMS: atom_id res chain seq x y z
N MET A 1 -16.65 -11.94 -26.87
CA MET A 1 -15.64 -11.03 -26.28
C MET A 1 -15.59 -11.26 -24.78
N SER A 2 -14.58 -11.96 -24.29
CA SER A 2 -14.22 -11.93 -22.87
C SER A 2 -12.86 -11.24 -22.81
N LYS A 3 -12.85 -9.98 -22.34
CA LYS A 3 -11.62 -9.26 -22.04
C LYS A 3 -11.00 -10.03 -20.87
N VAL A 4 -9.99 -10.85 -21.17
CA VAL A 4 -9.20 -11.53 -20.14
C VAL A 4 -8.65 -10.43 -19.23
N ASN A 5 -9.07 -10.43 -17.95
CA ASN A 5 -8.50 -9.54 -16.94
C ASN A 5 -7.00 -9.80 -16.92
N ASN A 6 -6.23 -8.84 -17.43
CA ASN A 6 -4.78 -8.93 -17.44
C ASN A 6 -4.32 -9.05 -15.99
N ALA A 7 -3.59 -10.11 -15.64
CA ALA A 7 -3.16 -10.36 -14.26
C ALA A 7 -2.26 -9.22 -13.74
N SER A 8 -1.63 -8.45 -14.64
CA SER A 8 -0.91 -7.22 -14.28
C SER A 8 -1.84 -6.12 -13.77
N SER A 9 -3.08 -6.03 -14.25
CA SER A 9 -4.07 -5.04 -13.80
C SER A 9 -4.39 -5.17 -12.32
N CYS A 10 -4.38 -6.39 -11.78
CA CYS A 10 -4.61 -6.62 -10.35
C CYS A 10 -3.47 -6.10 -9.46
N GLY A 11 -2.24 -6.02 -9.98
CA GLY A 11 -1.10 -5.43 -9.26
C GLY A 11 -1.25 -3.92 -9.07
N PHE A 12 -1.64 -3.22 -10.15
CA PHE A 12 -1.81 -1.75 -10.14
C PHE A 12 -3.10 -1.27 -9.48
N LEU A 13 -4.08 -2.17 -9.27
CA LEU A 13 -5.38 -1.80 -8.70
C LEU A 13 -5.23 -1.35 -7.24
N TRP A 14 -4.38 -2.05 -6.47
CA TRP A 14 -4.08 -1.68 -5.08
C TRP A 14 -3.32 -0.38 -4.99
N GLU A 15 -2.30 -0.17 -5.84
CA GLU A 15 -1.58 1.09 -5.91
C GLU A 15 -2.54 2.24 -6.22
N THR A 16 -3.43 2.08 -7.20
CA THR A 16 -4.40 3.11 -7.58
C THR A 16 -5.41 3.40 -6.48
N TYR A 17 -5.96 2.36 -5.85
CA TYR A 17 -6.95 2.52 -4.78
C TYR A 17 -6.34 3.18 -3.55
N LEU A 18 -5.22 2.65 -3.05
CA LEU A 18 -4.56 3.15 -1.84
C LEU A 18 -4.13 4.60 -1.99
N THR A 19 -3.48 4.94 -3.10
CA THR A 19 -3.06 6.32 -3.35
C THR A 19 -4.23 7.29 -3.38
N THR A 20 -5.36 6.88 -3.97
CA THR A 20 -6.58 7.70 -4.01
C THR A 20 -7.22 7.86 -2.63
N GLU A 21 -7.24 6.82 -1.81
CA GLU A 21 -7.79 6.91 -0.44
C GLU A 21 -6.92 7.79 0.46
N PHE A 22 -5.59 7.64 0.42
CA PHE A 22 -4.69 8.52 1.18
C PHE A 22 -4.76 9.98 0.72
N GLU A 23 -4.92 10.24 -0.59
CA GLU A 23 -5.16 11.59 -1.11
C GLU A 23 -6.47 12.22 -0.59
N LYS A 24 -7.51 11.43 -0.34
CA LYS A 24 -8.76 11.92 0.27
C LYS A 24 -8.61 12.17 1.76
N ILE A 25 -7.90 11.28 2.47
CA ILE A 25 -7.67 11.42 3.91
C ILE A 25 -6.84 12.68 4.20
N PHE A 26 -5.84 12.94 3.37
CA PHE A 26 -4.90 14.05 3.51
C PHE A 26 -5.09 15.06 2.37
N ASP A 27 -6.30 15.60 2.24
CA ASP A 27 -6.66 16.61 1.24
C ASP A 27 -6.56 18.06 1.75
N GLY A 28 -6.23 18.24 3.04
CA GLY A 28 -6.19 19.53 3.70
C GLY A 28 -7.57 20.06 4.15
N SER A 29 -8.64 19.26 4.10
CA SER A 29 -9.98 19.67 4.53
C SER A 29 -10.21 19.50 6.04
N THR A 30 -9.59 18.49 6.64
CA THR A 30 -9.86 18.07 8.02
C THR A 30 -8.64 18.30 8.89
N ASN A 31 -8.83 18.95 10.04
CA ASN A 31 -7.77 19.11 11.02
C ASN A 31 -7.31 17.73 11.52
N ILE A 32 -6.00 17.51 11.63
CA ILE A 32 -5.44 16.22 12.04
C ILE A 32 -5.99 15.73 13.38
N ARG A 33 -6.29 16.63 14.34
CA ARG A 33 -6.88 16.26 15.64
C ARG A 33 -8.30 15.69 15.53
N ASN A 34 -9.01 16.02 14.45
CA ASN A 34 -10.36 15.54 14.17
C ASN A 34 -10.38 14.27 13.32
N MET A 35 -9.22 13.82 12.82
CA MET A 35 -9.14 12.59 12.04
C MET A 35 -9.29 11.38 12.98
N PRO A 36 -10.14 10.39 12.64
CA PRO A 36 -10.42 9.24 13.52
C PRO A 36 -9.17 8.46 13.95
N MET A 37 -8.11 8.45 13.13
CA MET A 37 -6.86 7.75 13.44
C MET A 37 -5.94 8.49 14.43
N PHE A 38 -6.23 9.76 14.74
CA PHE A 38 -5.43 10.60 15.63
C PHE A 38 -6.23 11.15 16.82
N VAL A 39 -7.55 10.97 16.85
CA VAL A 39 -8.46 11.51 17.88
C VAL A 39 -8.11 11.05 19.31
N SER A 40 -7.50 9.88 19.46
CA SER A 40 -7.12 9.33 20.78
C SER A 40 -5.75 9.81 21.26
N ILE A 41 -5.04 10.64 20.49
CA ILE A 41 -3.73 11.16 20.87
C ILE A 41 -3.92 12.47 21.63
N ASN A 42 -3.87 12.40 22.97
CA ASN A 42 -4.06 13.55 23.83
C ASN A 42 -2.92 14.57 23.72
N ASP A 43 -1.68 14.10 23.65
CA ASP A 43 -0.48 14.94 23.62
C ASP A 43 0.00 15.22 22.18
N PHE A 44 -0.90 15.66 21.31
CA PHE A 44 -0.57 15.93 19.91
C PHE A 44 0.27 17.21 19.78
N PRO A 45 1.52 17.16 19.28
CA PRO A 45 2.40 18.32 19.27
C PRO A 45 1.82 19.50 18.48
N ASP A 46 1.89 20.70 19.06
CA ASP A 46 1.32 21.91 18.44
C ASP A 46 1.97 22.25 17.09
N THR A 47 3.22 21.84 16.89
CA THR A 47 3.97 21.98 15.62
C THR A 47 3.30 21.26 14.44
N PHE A 48 2.44 20.27 14.71
CA PHE A 48 1.75 19.49 13.68
C PHE A 48 0.24 19.75 13.66
N VAL A 49 -0.24 20.82 14.28
CA VAL A 49 -1.66 21.18 14.23
C VAL A 49 -2.00 21.79 12.87
N GLY A 50 -3.18 21.47 12.37
CA GLY A 50 -3.69 21.98 11.10
C GLY A 50 -4.29 20.88 10.25
N SER A 51 -4.63 21.21 9.01
CA SER A 51 -5.16 20.27 8.04
C SER A 51 -4.07 19.79 7.08
N PRO A 52 -3.44 18.63 7.31
CA PRO A 52 -2.35 18.13 6.47
C PRO A 52 -2.83 17.79 5.06
N LYS A 53 -1.98 18.09 4.07
CA LYS A 53 -2.19 17.74 2.66
C LYS A 53 -1.05 16.89 2.14
N ILE A 54 -1.31 15.93 1.24
CA ILE A 54 -0.22 15.20 0.57
C ILE A 54 0.61 16.15 -0.29
N VAL A 55 1.94 16.02 -0.18
CA VAL A 55 2.87 16.67 -1.09
C VAL A 55 2.83 15.93 -2.41
N ARG A 56 2.26 16.57 -3.43
CA ARG A 56 2.15 15.98 -4.78
C ARG A 56 3.37 16.33 -5.60
N SER A 57 3.89 15.35 -6.31
CA SER A 57 4.93 15.57 -7.30
C SER A 57 4.37 15.66 -8.71
N PRO A 58 4.78 16.67 -9.49
CA PRO A 58 4.40 16.80 -10.89
C PRO A 58 5.13 15.77 -11.78
N VAL A 59 6.18 15.12 -11.27
CA VAL A 59 7.05 14.23 -12.02
C VAL A 59 6.45 12.83 -12.10
N LYS A 60 6.05 12.27 -10.95
CA LYS A 60 5.56 10.90 -10.87
C LYS A 60 4.63 10.71 -9.69
N ARG A 61 3.51 10.03 -9.92
CA ARG A 61 2.57 9.67 -8.83
C ARG A 61 3.11 8.54 -7.96
N VAL A 62 3.63 7.47 -8.57
CA VAL A 62 4.04 6.25 -7.86
C VAL A 62 5.41 5.78 -8.31
N ALA A 63 6.26 5.38 -7.37
CA ALA A 63 7.47 4.61 -7.64
C ALA A 63 7.60 3.43 -6.66
N ASN A 64 8.46 2.50 -7.03
CA ASN A 64 8.81 1.35 -6.19
C ASN A 64 10.30 1.00 -6.37
N SER A 65 10.81 0.15 -5.48
CA SER A 65 12.21 -0.31 -5.50
C SER A 65 12.59 -1.05 -6.79
N THR A 66 11.65 -1.76 -7.43
CA THR A 66 11.88 -2.51 -8.68
C THR A 66 12.07 -1.63 -9.92
N THR A 67 11.62 -0.37 -9.90
CA THR A 67 11.80 0.59 -11.01
C THR A 67 13.16 1.32 -11.01
N GLY A 68 14.10 0.90 -10.14
CA GLY A 68 15.43 1.52 -10.01
C GLY A 68 15.43 2.83 -9.21
N TYR A 69 14.28 3.22 -8.63
CA TYR A 69 14.17 4.35 -7.72
C TYR A 69 14.30 3.83 -6.28
N THR A 70 15.43 4.14 -5.63
CA THR A 70 15.76 3.61 -4.30
C THR A 70 15.13 4.43 -3.18
N LEU A 71 14.99 3.81 -2.00
CA LEU A 71 14.52 4.49 -0.80
C LEU A 71 15.46 5.64 -0.38
N GLU A 72 16.77 5.45 -0.54
CA GLU A 72 17.78 6.48 -0.30
C GLU A 72 17.58 7.70 -1.23
N LYS A 73 17.25 7.44 -2.51
CA LYS A 73 16.93 8.51 -3.45
C LYS A 73 15.66 9.26 -3.04
N PHE A 74 14.63 8.54 -2.58
CA PHE A 74 13.39 9.14 -2.09
C PHE A 74 13.59 10.13 -0.93
N PHE A 75 14.53 9.85 -0.01
CA PHE A 75 14.78 10.71 1.15
C PHE A 75 15.86 11.77 0.94
N SER A 76 16.67 11.66 -0.11
CA SER A 76 17.69 12.66 -0.45
C SER A 76 17.16 13.79 -1.34
N GLU A 77 16.04 13.56 -2.03
CA GLU A 77 15.36 14.57 -2.84
C GLU A 77 14.40 15.42 -1.99
N LYS A 78 14.06 16.62 -2.49
CA LYS A 78 13.01 17.44 -1.86
C LYS A 78 11.66 16.74 -2.01
N PRO A 79 10.76 16.78 -1.00
CA PRO A 79 9.46 16.11 -1.05
C PRO A 79 8.64 16.39 -2.31
N GLU A 80 8.71 17.59 -2.88
CA GLU A 80 7.97 17.99 -4.09
C GLU A 80 8.54 17.38 -5.39
N LEU A 81 9.79 16.92 -5.35
CA LEU A 81 10.49 16.30 -6.47
C LEU A 81 10.39 14.77 -6.44
N CYS A 82 10.25 14.19 -5.25
CA CYS A 82 10.06 12.75 -5.05
C CYS A 82 8.75 12.28 -5.66
N PRO A 83 8.62 11.03 -6.13
CA PRO A 83 7.31 10.43 -6.44
C PRO A 83 6.32 10.66 -5.29
N THR A 84 5.05 10.95 -5.60
CA THR A 84 4.04 11.26 -4.55
C THR A 84 3.91 10.11 -3.54
N PHE A 85 4.00 8.88 -4.04
CA PHE A 85 3.93 7.65 -3.26
C PHE A 85 5.08 6.70 -3.61
N TYR A 86 5.66 6.09 -2.58
CA TYR A 86 6.73 5.11 -2.70
C TYR A 86 6.31 3.77 -2.07
N PHE A 87 6.21 2.73 -2.90
CA PHE A 87 5.91 1.37 -2.43
C PHE A 87 7.21 0.58 -2.23
N LEU A 88 7.33 -0.04 -1.06
CA LEU A 88 8.44 -0.94 -0.76
C LEU A 88 8.09 -2.36 -1.22
N ASP A 89 8.99 -3.01 -1.98
CA ASP A 89 8.77 -4.40 -2.40
C ASP A 89 9.05 -5.43 -1.29
N PHE A 90 9.73 -5.02 -0.22
CA PHE A 90 10.16 -5.89 0.88
C PHE A 90 9.09 -6.02 1.98
N PHE A 91 9.04 -7.20 2.61
CA PHE A 91 8.06 -7.54 3.65
C PHE A 91 8.38 -6.99 5.05
N CYS A 92 9.53 -6.33 5.19
CA CYS A 92 9.99 -5.77 6.45
C CYS A 92 9.91 -4.24 6.34
N GLY A 93 8.99 -3.63 7.08
CA GLY A 93 8.80 -2.19 7.11
C GLY A 93 7.39 -1.75 6.64
N PRO A 94 7.23 -0.47 6.32
CA PRO A 94 5.96 0.08 5.83
C PRO A 94 5.70 -0.36 4.38
N ASP A 95 4.44 -0.53 4.01
CA ASP A 95 4.05 -0.89 2.66
C ASP A 95 4.07 0.32 1.71
N LEU A 96 3.84 1.52 2.27
CA LEU A 96 3.71 2.76 1.52
C LEU A 96 4.34 3.92 2.30
N ILE A 97 5.09 4.76 1.58
CA ILE A 97 5.70 5.98 2.10
C ILE A 97 5.27 7.15 1.23
N PHE A 98 4.94 8.28 1.86
CA PHE A 98 4.62 9.55 1.19
C PHE A 98 4.89 10.72 2.14
N PHE A 99 4.81 11.95 1.64
CA PHE A 99 4.95 13.15 2.48
C PHE A 99 3.61 13.86 2.64
N VAL A 100 3.35 14.34 3.85
CA VAL A 100 2.27 15.29 4.14
C VAL A 100 2.86 16.63 4.56
N GLN A 101 2.26 17.72 4.11
CA GLN A 101 2.65 19.07 4.47
C GLN A 101 1.58 19.69 5.38
N PHE A 102 2.04 20.27 6.48
CA PHE A 102 1.23 21.04 7.41
C PHE A 102 1.21 22.53 7.05
N GLU A 103 0.36 23.30 7.74
CA GLU A 103 0.17 24.73 7.47
C GLU A 103 1.45 25.57 7.65
N ASN A 104 2.32 25.16 8.58
CA ASN A 104 3.64 25.76 8.78
C ASN A 104 4.68 25.36 7.73
N GLN A 105 4.25 24.77 6.61
CA GLN A 105 5.06 24.30 5.49
C GLN A 105 6.02 23.15 5.82
N ILE A 106 5.96 22.57 7.03
CA ILE A 106 6.75 21.39 7.37
C ILE A 106 6.18 20.18 6.62
N ALA A 107 7.04 19.53 5.84
CA ALA A 107 6.76 18.25 5.21
C ALA A 107 7.26 17.11 6.10
N VAL A 108 6.37 16.17 6.43
CA VAL A 108 6.65 15.02 7.29
C VAL A 108 6.45 13.73 6.48
N PRO A 109 7.41 12.79 6.53
CA PRO A 109 7.22 11.49 5.92
C PRO A 109 6.20 10.67 6.73
N VAL A 110 5.22 10.10 6.03
CA VAL A 110 4.23 9.18 6.57
C VAL A 110 4.60 7.78 6.13
N PHE A 111 4.67 6.87 7.10
CA PHE A 111 4.93 5.45 6.90
C PHE A 111 3.64 4.68 7.16
N ALA A 112 3.01 4.18 6.11
CA ALA A 112 1.77 3.42 6.21
C ALA A 112 2.07 1.92 6.10
N GLN A 113 1.72 1.18 7.14
CA GLN A 113 1.74 -0.28 7.15
C GLN A 113 0.30 -0.81 7.01
N LEU A 114 0.07 -1.56 5.95
CA LEU A 114 -1.22 -2.10 5.58
C LEU A 114 -1.29 -3.57 6.00
N LYS A 115 -2.00 -3.86 7.09
CA LYS A 115 -2.22 -5.23 7.58
C LYS A 115 -2.73 -6.20 6.49
N LEU A 116 -3.47 -5.67 5.51
CA LEU A 116 -4.01 -6.43 4.37
C LEU A 116 -2.95 -6.95 3.38
N HIS A 117 -1.84 -6.24 3.17
CA HIS A 117 -0.86 -6.65 2.15
C HIS A 117 -0.16 -7.96 2.52
N TYR A 118 0.12 -8.16 3.80
CA TYR A 118 0.67 -9.42 4.32
C TYR A 118 -0.31 -10.59 4.08
N SER A 119 -1.57 -10.45 4.48
CA SER A 119 -2.59 -11.50 4.32
C SER A 119 -2.90 -11.81 2.86
N VAL A 120 -2.99 -10.79 1.99
CA VAL A 120 -3.25 -10.98 0.55
C VAL A 120 -2.05 -11.60 -0.17
N LYS A 121 -0.81 -11.22 0.17
CA LYS A 121 0.40 -11.80 -0.45
C LYS A 121 0.66 -13.22 0.03
N ILE A 122 0.38 -13.55 1.30
CA ILE A 122 0.33 -14.93 1.78
C ILE A 122 -0.71 -15.72 1.00
N SER A 123 -1.93 -15.20 0.90
CA SER A 123 -3.01 -15.86 0.16
C SER A 123 -2.64 -16.08 -1.30
N LYS A 124 -2.02 -15.10 -1.96
CA LYS A 124 -1.51 -15.21 -3.34
C LYS A 124 -0.41 -16.25 -3.47
N ASN A 125 0.53 -16.31 -2.53
CA ASN A 125 1.60 -17.31 -2.54
C ASN A 125 1.04 -18.73 -2.30
N VAL A 126 0.08 -18.87 -1.39
CA VAL A 126 -0.66 -20.13 -1.16
C VAL A 126 -1.39 -20.55 -2.44
N LEU A 127 -2.11 -19.62 -3.09
CA LEU A 127 -2.84 -19.88 -4.34
C LEU A 127 -1.91 -20.19 -5.53
N ASN A 128 -0.75 -19.53 -5.63
CA ASN A 128 0.24 -19.83 -6.66
C ASN A 128 0.95 -21.17 -6.42
N GLY A 129 1.20 -21.54 -5.16
CA GLY A 129 1.70 -22.86 -4.78
C GLY A 129 0.68 -23.98 -5.02
N LEU A 130 -0.60 -23.64 -5.19
CA LEU A 130 -1.67 -24.56 -5.56
C LEU A 130 -1.79 -24.77 -7.08
N HIS A 131 -0.88 -24.26 -7.92
CA HIS A 131 -0.92 -24.46 -9.38
C HIS A 131 -1.12 -25.95 -9.68
N PRO A 132 -2.33 -26.38 -10.09
CA PRO A 132 -2.58 -27.78 -10.32
C PRO A 132 -1.95 -28.08 -11.67
N THR A 133 -0.93 -28.91 -11.69
CA THR A 133 -0.50 -29.56 -12.94
C THR A 133 -1.66 -30.42 -13.42
N ARG A 134 -2.48 -29.87 -14.33
CA ARG A 134 -3.50 -30.63 -15.07
C ARG A 134 -2.77 -31.59 -16.00
N LYS A 135 -2.68 -32.86 -15.61
CA LYS A 135 -2.62 -33.97 -16.57
C LYS A 135 -4.04 -34.50 -16.75
N ASP A 136 -4.50 -34.52 -18.00
CA ASP A 136 -5.69 -35.26 -18.44
C ASP A 136 -7.01 -34.95 -17.70
N GLY A 137 -7.27 -33.67 -17.44
CA GLY A 137 -8.61 -33.20 -17.04
C GLY A 137 -9.12 -33.64 -15.67
N LYS A 138 -8.35 -34.42 -14.89
CA LYS A 138 -8.68 -34.82 -13.51
C LYS A 138 -7.82 -34.07 -12.51
N ILE A 139 -8.45 -33.46 -11.51
CA ILE A 139 -7.78 -32.79 -10.39
C ILE A 139 -7.23 -33.90 -9.47
N THR A 140 -5.91 -34.08 -9.46
CA THR A 140 -5.26 -35.22 -8.80
C THR A 140 -5.00 -35.05 -7.29
N ASN A 141 -5.47 -33.99 -6.63
CA ASN A 141 -5.07 -33.70 -5.24
C ASN A 141 -6.13 -33.04 -4.34
N GLU A 142 -7.39 -33.48 -4.40
CA GLU A 142 -8.43 -33.02 -3.45
C GLU A 142 -8.08 -33.30 -1.98
N LYS A 143 -7.38 -34.40 -1.70
CA LYS A 143 -7.02 -34.79 -0.33
C LYS A 143 -5.92 -33.91 0.30
N SER A 144 -4.95 -33.41 -0.47
CA SER A 144 -3.89 -32.53 0.06
C SER A 144 -4.33 -31.09 0.26
N ASN A 145 -5.30 -30.62 -0.54
CA ASN A 145 -5.73 -29.22 -0.55
C ASN A 145 -6.71 -28.87 0.57
N ARG A 146 -7.29 -29.87 1.26
CA ARG A 146 -8.20 -29.66 2.37
C ARG A 146 -7.54 -28.91 3.54
N SER A 147 -6.28 -29.22 3.87
CA SER A 147 -5.55 -28.48 4.92
C SER A 147 -5.24 -27.04 4.50
N THR A 148 -5.13 -26.78 3.21
CA THR A 148 -4.80 -25.47 2.66
C THR A 148 -6.04 -24.57 2.64
N ILE A 149 -7.21 -25.10 2.31
CA ILE A 149 -8.50 -24.40 2.42
C ILE A 149 -8.78 -24.03 3.88
N GLN A 150 -8.48 -24.93 4.82
CA GLN A 150 -8.58 -24.65 6.26
C GLN A 150 -7.68 -23.48 6.68
N LYS A 151 -6.42 -23.45 6.21
CA LYS A 151 -5.48 -22.34 6.46
C LYS A 151 -5.94 -21.01 5.87
N VAL A 152 -6.62 -21.03 4.73
CA VAL A 152 -7.21 -19.81 4.14
C VAL A 152 -8.38 -19.31 4.98
N ILE A 153 -9.23 -20.22 5.48
CA ILE A 153 -10.36 -19.88 6.36
C ILE A 153 -9.87 -19.32 7.70
N GLU A 154 -8.77 -19.83 8.27
CA GLU A 154 -8.18 -19.32 9.52
C GLU A 154 -7.47 -17.96 9.38
N LEU A 155 -7.16 -17.52 8.16
CA LEU A 155 -6.46 -16.26 7.88
C LEU A 155 -7.39 -15.11 7.47
N CYS A 156 -8.69 -15.38 7.31
CA CYS A 156 -9.75 -14.40 7.05
C CYS A 156 -10.52 -14.07 8.34
#